data_AF-W4VMM0-F1
#
_entry.id   AF-W4VMM0-F1
#
_cell.length_a   1.000
_cell.length_b   1.000
_cell.length_c   1.000
_cell.angle_alpha   90.00
_cell.angle_beta   90.00
_cell.angle_gamma   90.00
#
_symmetry.space_group_name_H-M   'P 1'
#
loop_
_entity.id
_entity.type
_entity.pdbx_description
1 polymer ?
#
loop_
_entity_poly.entity_id
_entity_poly.type
_entity_poly.pdbx_seq_one_letter_code
_entity_poly.pdbx_strand_id
1 'polypeptide(L)'
;MKLIHKVETQFKQEIWESLKDDGQRSHFVWKDSIDHLYHMLQGMSEYKFKEINYDALITSILFHDIGKLAEYDYAGKSMDIFNFLYPTASFEDTTRKQAGIAMDPLGVTIGHIPYGVLVLSRVIEHNQITISMEAIHLMSHCILCHHGLPEWGGSAIRKPLNLEGYIIHIVDYLDSRYENTEADHEK
;
A
#
# COMPACT_ATOMS: atom_id res chain seq x y z
N MET A 1 -5.57 18.34 12.03
CA MET A 1 -6.51 19.48 11.86
C MET A 1 -6.42 20.08 10.44
N LYS A 2 -5.33 20.75 10.04
CA LYS A 2 -5.25 21.40 8.70
C LYS A 2 -5.49 20.45 7.51
N LEU A 3 -4.94 19.23 7.56
CA LEU A 3 -5.12 18.22 6.52
C LEU A 3 -6.60 17.79 6.38
N ILE A 4 -7.25 17.41 7.49
CA ILE A 4 -8.67 17.03 7.49
C ILE A 4 -9.54 18.15 6.93
N HIS A 5 -9.25 19.41 7.28
CA HIS A 5 -9.99 20.54 6.75
C HIS A 5 -9.86 20.69 5.22
N LYS A 6 -8.69 20.38 4.65
CA LYS A 6 -8.51 20.35 3.19
C LYS A 6 -9.35 19.25 2.54
N VAL A 7 -9.30 18.04 3.09
CA VAL A 7 -10.10 16.90 2.60
C VAL A 7 -11.59 17.20 2.68
N GLU A 8 -12.04 17.78 3.80
CA GLU A 8 -13.42 18.23 3.98
C GLU A 8 -13.84 19.28 2.94
N THR A 9 -12.95 20.22 2.63
CA THR A 9 -13.20 21.25 1.62
C THR A 9 -13.37 20.62 0.23
N GLN A 10 -12.50 19.67 -0.13
CA GLN A 10 -12.58 18.97 -1.40
C GLN A 10 -13.86 18.12 -1.52
N PHE A 11 -14.22 17.39 -0.45
CA PHE A 11 -15.46 16.59 -0.45
C PHE A 11 -16.72 17.46 -0.59
N LYS A 12 -16.75 18.64 0.06
CA LYS A 12 -17.86 19.60 -0.13
C LYS A 12 -17.95 20.08 -1.58
N GLN A 13 -16.81 20.27 -2.24
CA GLN A 13 -16.77 20.66 -3.65
C GLN A 13 -17.31 19.54 -4.55
N GLU A 14 -16.91 18.28 -4.35
CA GLU A 14 -17.46 17.14 -5.10
C GLU A 14 -18.99 17.05 -4.97
N ILE A 15 -19.52 17.20 -3.75
CA ILE A 15 -20.97 17.23 -3.52
C ILE A 15 -21.62 18.38 -4.28
N TRP A 16 -21.04 19.59 -4.20
CA TRP A 16 -21.58 20.76 -4.87
C TRP A 16 -21.60 20.62 -6.40
N GLU A 17 -20.58 20.00 -6.97
CA GLU A 17 -20.48 19.72 -8.40
C GLU A 17 -21.50 18.65 -8.83
N SER A 18 -21.65 17.58 -8.04
CA SER A 18 -22.64 16.53 -8.30
C SER A 18 -24.08 17.04 -8.35
N LEU A 19 -24.44 18.04 -7.54
CA LEU A 19 -25.78 18.62 -7.52
C LEU A 19 -26.13 19.43 -8.77
N LYS A 20 -25.15 19.74 -9.62
CA LYS A 20 -25.35 20.50 -10.87
C LYS A 20 -25.50 19.60 -12.09
N ASP A 21 -25.17 18.33 -11.97
CA ASP A 21 -25.21 17.37 -13.08
C ASP A 21 -26.43 16.45 -12.92
N ASP A 22 -27.40 16.58 -13.82
CA ASP A 22 -28.66 15.82 -13.79
C ASP A 22 -28.51 14.38 -14.37
N GLY A 23 -27.31 14.00 -14.84
CA GLY A 23 -27.13 12.86 -15.76
C GLY A 23 -26.50 11.57 -15.24
N GLN A 24 -25.81 11.53 -14.09
CA GLN A 24 -25.07 10.33 -13.66
C GLN A 24 -25.07 10.05 -12.15
N ARG A 25 -24.85 8.78 -11.79
CA ARG A 25 -24.51 8.41 -10.40
C ARG A 25 -23.12 8.99 -10.09
N SER A 26 -23.07 9.98 -9.21
CA SER A 26 -21.81 10.58 -8.78
C SER A 26 -21.00 9.59 -7.95
N HIS A 27 -19.77 9.31 -8.40
CA HIS A 27 -18.75 8.68 -7.59
C HIS A 27 -18.08 9.75 -6.74
N PHE A 28 -17.95 9.51 -5.44
CA PHE A 28 -17.37 10.47 -4.50
C PHE A 28 -16.05 9.93 -3.96
N VAL A 29 -14.94 10.52 -4.39
CA VAL A 29 -13.61 10.02 -4.04
C VAL A 29 -13.32 10.24 -2.56
N TRP A 30 -13.68 11.39 -2.00
CA TRP A 30 -13.40 11.74 -0.60
C TRP A 30 -14.45 11.27 0.40
N LYS A 31 -15.48 10.55 -0.06
CA LYS A 31 -16.49 9.98 0.83
C LYS A 31 -15.83 9.07 1.87
N ASP A 32 -16.31 9.16 3.12
CA ASP A 32 -15.82 8.41 4.30
C ASP A 32 -14.35 8.70 4.69
N SER A 33 -13.63 9.55 3.95
CA SER A 33 -12.22 9.88 4.21
C SER A 33 -12.01 10.67 5.49
N ILE A 34 -12.96 11.56 5.82
CA ILE A 34 -12.87 12.41 7.03
C ILE A 34 -12.88 11.54 8.29
N ASP A 35 -13.87 10.64 8.40
CA ASP A 35 -13.98 9.75 9.55
C ASP A 35 -12.77 8.83 9.65
N HIS A 36 -12.32 8.25 8.54
CA HIS A 36 -11.11 7.43 8.51
C HIS A 36 -9.88 8.18 9.04
N LEU A 37 -9.65 9.42 8.56
CA LEU A 37 -8.53 10.24 9.03
C LEU A 37 -8.65 10.58 10.52
N TYR A 38 -9.86 10.81 11.05
CA TYR A 38 -10.05 10.98 12.49
C TYR A 38 -9.68 9.72 13.27
N HIS A 39 -10.12 8.54 12.83
CA HIS A 39 -9.76 7.27 13.46
C HIS A 39 -8.25 7.04 13.45
N MET A 40 -7.57 7.35 12.33
CA MET A 40 -6.12 7.22 12.23
C MET A 40 -5.39 8.19 13.16
N LEU A 41 -5.81 9.46 13.23
CA LEU A 41 -5.22 10.44 14.16
C LEU A 41 -5.46 10.08 15.63
N GLN A 42 -6.64 9.55 15.95
CA GLN A 42 -6.95 9.08 17.30
C GLN A 42 -6.03 7.93 17.69
N GLY A 43 -5.86 6.93 16.82
CA GLY A 43 -4.94 5.82 17.06
C GLY A 43 -3.47 6.28 17.15
N MET A 44 -3.04 7.15 16.25
CA MET A 44 -1.68 7.74 16.27
C MET A 44 -1.41 8.50 17.58
N SER A 45 -2.42 9.10 18.20
CA SER A 45 -2.27 9.86 19.45
C SER A 45 -1.81 8.99 20.64
N GLU A 46 -2.04 7.68 20.59
CA GLU A 46 -1.53 6.71 21.59
C GLU A 46 0.00 6.67 21.62
N TYR A 47 0.65 7.05 20.51
CA TYR A 47 2.09 6.97 20.31
C TYR A 47 2.78 8.34 20.29
N LYS A 48 2.09 9.43 20.64
CA LYS A 48 2.55 10.82 20.48
C LYS A 48 3.87 11.20 21.18
N PHE A 49 4.34 10.39 22.12
CA PHE A 49 5.61 10.60 22.84
C PHE A 49 6.71 9.65 22.40
N LYS A 50 6.46 8.82 21.39
CA LYS A 50 7.47 7.96 20.78
C LYS A 50 8.25 8.77 19.73
N GLU A 51 9.53 8.47 19.61
CA GLU A 51 10.35 9.00 18.53
C GLU A 51 10.09 8.22 17.25
N ILE A 52 10.24 8.89 16.11
CA ILE A 52 10.11 8.29 14.78
C ILE A 52 11.48 7.79 14.34
N ASN A 53 11.57 6.54 13.93
CA ASN A 53 12.70 6.00 13.22
C ASN A 53 12.54 6.31 11.71
N TYR A 54 13.17 7.40 11.27
CA TYR A 54 13.09 7.84 9.88
C TYR A 54 13.72 6.86 8.89
N ASP A 55 14.80 6.18 9.28
CA ASP A 55 15.47 5.20 8.40
C ASP A 55 14.56 4.01 8.11
N ALA A 56 13.90 3.49 9.16
CA ALA A 56 12.91 2.42 9.01
C ALA A 56 11.69 2.89 8.21
N LEU A 57 11.19 4.10 8.48
CA LEU A 57 10.04 4.66 7.74
C LEU A 57 10.35 4.83 6.25
N ILE A 58 11.49 5.44 5.90
CA ILE A 58 11.90 5.63 4.50
C ILE A 58 12.10 4.28 3.82
N THR A 59 12.74 3.33 4.50
CA THR A 59 12.90 1.97 3.96
C THR A 59 11.55 1.31 3.73
N SER A 60 10.62 1.40 4.68
CA SER A 60 9.27 0.88 4.48
C SER A 60 8.53 1.54 3.32
N ILE A 61 8.68 2.85 3.11
CA ILE A 61 8.11 3.54 1.95
C ILE A 61 8.70 3.00 0.65
N LEU A 62 9.98 2.66 0.59
CA LEU A 62 10.57 2.07 -0.62
C LEU A 62 10.03 0.65 -0.92
N PHE A 63 9.66 -0.10 0.12
CA PHE A 63 9.29 -1.51 -0.01
C PHE A 63 7.79 -1.80 0.08
N HIS A 64 6.94 -0.86 0.54
CA HIS A 64 5.53 -1.14 0.79
C HIS A 64 4.80 -1.70 -0.44
N ASP A 65 5.11 -1.14 -1.60
CA ASP A 65 4.48 -1.46 -2.88
C ASP A 65 5.34 -2.32 -3.82
N ILE A 66 6.56 -2.67 -3.43
CA ILE A 66 7.48 -3.44 -4.30
C ILE A 66 6.92 -4.81 -4.67
N GLY A 67 6.01 -5.35 -3.86
CA GLY A 67 5.34 -6.62 -4.14
C GLY A 67 4.44 -6.59 -5.37
N LYS A 68 4.08 -5.41 -5.90
CA LYS A 68 3.37 -5.27 -7.18
C LYS A 68 4.15 -5.90 -8.34
N LEU A 69 5.48 -6.01 -8.21
CA LEU A 69 6.34 -6.75 -9.15
C LEU A 69 6.01 -8.24 -9.22
N ALA A 70 5.54 -8.84 -8.13
CA ALA A 70 5.08 -10.23 -8.13
C ALA A 70 3.62 -10.33 -8.60
N GLU A 71 2.78 -9.34 -8.31
CA GLU A 71 1.35 -9.32 -8.61
C GLU A 71 1.00 -9.02 -10.07
N TYR A 72 1.73 -8.13 -10.75
CA TYR A 72 1.48 -7.80 -12.15
C TYR A 72 2.30 -8.66 -13.11
N ASP A 73 1.66 -9.20 -14.14
CA ASP A 73 2.28 -9.88 -15.26
C ASP A 73 2.33 -8.94 -16.49
N TYR A 74 3.44 -8.91 -17.20
CA TYR A 74 3.58 -8.10 -18.42
C TYR A 74 4.47 -8.80 -19.44
N ALA A 75 4.32 -8.44 -20.72
CA ALA A 75 5.06 -9.06 -21.82
C ALA A 75 6.58 -8.96 -21.58
N GLY A 76 7.25 -10.12 -21.45
CA GLY A 76 8.68 -10.21 -21.19
C GLY A 76 9.07 -10.23 -19.71
N LYS A 77 8.10 -10.21 -18.78
CA LYS A 77 8.36 -10.43 -17.36
C LYS A 77 8.97 -11.81 -17.16
N SER A 78 10.20 -11.84 -16.66
CA SER A 78 10.87 -13.05 -16.21
C SER A 78 10.31 -13.51 -14.87
N MET A 79 10.42 -14.80 -14.57
CA MET A 79 10.16 -15.34 -13.23
C MET A 79 11.19 -14.87 -12.19
N ASP A 80 11.98 -13.83 -12.47
CA ASP A 80 13.12 -13.39 -11.67
C ASP A 80 12.74 -13.02 -10.25
N ILE A 81 11.56 -12.40 -10.05
CA ILE A 81 11.09 -12.10 -8.69
C ILE A 81 10.81 -13.37 -7.91
N PHE A 82 10.21 -14.40 -8.52
CA PHE A 82 9.95 -15.69 -7.88
C PHE A 82 11.22 -16.50 -7.69
N ASN A 83 12.14 -16.47 -8.65
CA ASN A 83 13.47 -17.08 -8.54
C ASN A 83 14.28 -16.43 -7.42
N PHE A 84 14.21 -15.10 -7.28
CA PHE A 84 14.89 -14.36 -6.24
C PHE A 84 14.34 -14.70 -4.86
N LEU A 85 13.00 -14.70 -4.72
CA LEU A 85 12.31 -15.03 -3.47
C LEU A 85 12.47 -16.51 -3.09
N TYR A 86 12.37 -17.41 -4.06
CA TYR A 86 12.31 -18.86 -3.87
C TYR A 86 13.30 -19.58 -4.80
N PRO A 87 14.61 -19.42 -4.59
CA PRO A 87 15.63 -20.04 -5.46
C PRO A 87 15.63 -21.57 -5.42
N THR A 88 14.97 -22.16 -4.42
CA THR A 88 14.85 -23.61 -4.25
C THR A 88 13.56 -24.18 -4.86
N ALA A 89 12.69 -23.35 -5.44
CA ALA A 89 11.47 -23.81 -6.08
C ALA A 89 11.77 -24.45 -7.45
N SER A 90 10.97 -25.44 -7.84
CA SER A 90 10.98 -25.98 -9.21
C SER A 90 10.04 -25.15 -10.08
N PHE A 91 10.49 -24.81 -11.29
CA PHE A 91 9.72 -24.06 -12.27
C PHE A 91 9.49 -24.95 -13.50
N GLU A 92 8.35 -25.64 -13.53
CA GLU A 92 8.06 -26.68 -14.54
C GLU A 92 7.56 -26.12 -15.89
N ASP A 93 7.29 -24.81 -15.99
CA ASP A 93 6.83 -24.20 -17.25
C ASP A 93 7.27 -22.73 -17.38
N THR A 94 8.31 -22.47 -18.17
CA THR A 94 8.82 -21.11 -18.44
C THR A 94 8.14 -20.46 -19.65
N THR A 95 7.19 -21.13 -20.30
CA THR A 95 6.57 -20.66 -21.54
C THR A 95 5.18 -20.06 -21.33
N ARG A 96 5.07 -19.10 -20.39
CA ARG A 96 3.86 -18.27 -20.32
C ARG A 96 3.81 -17.35 -21.54
N LYS A 97 2.93 -17.66 -22.49
CA LYS A 97 2.56 -16.74 -23.57
C LYS A 97 1.57 -15.73 -23.02
N GLN A 98 2.02 -14.53 -22.67
CA GLN A 98 1.12 -13.45 -22.26
C GLN A 98 1.25 -12.22 -23.17
N ALA A 99 0.10 -11.68 -23.55
CA ALA A 99 -0.06 -10.46 -24.32
C ALA A 99 -0.68 -9.38 -23.41
N GLY A 100 0.07 -8.31 -23.12
CA GLY A 100 -0.40 -7.16 -22.35
C GLY A 100 -0.01 -7.14 -20.87
N ILE A 101 -0.53 -6.16 -20.12
CA ILE A 101 -0.44 -6.04 -18.66
C ILE A 101 -1.63 -6.81 -18.07
N ALA A 102 -1.38 -7.90 -17.36
CA ALA A 102 -2.39 -8.73 -16.71
C ALA A 102 -2.00 -9.00 -15.25
N MET A 103 -2.86 -9.66 -14.48
CA MET A 103 -2.49 -10.11 -13.13
C MET A 103 -1.77 -11.47 -13.22
N ASP A 104 -0.69 -11.64 -12.45
CA ASP A 104 0.00 -12.93 -12.36
C ASP A 104 -0.87 -13.92 -11.55
N PRO A 105 -1.22 -15.10 -12.09
CA PRO A 105 -2.03 -16.09 -11.39
C PRO A 105 -1.47 -16.56 -10.04
N LEU A 106 -0.14 -16.56 -9.87
CA LEU A 106 0.50 -16.87 -8.59
C LEU A 106 0.58 -15.62 -7.72
N GLY A 107 0.95 -14.48 -8.33
CA GLY A 107 1.08 -13.19 -7.66
C GLY A 107 -0.20 -12.79 -6.90
N VAL A 108 -1.34 -12.84 -7.58
CA VAL A 108 -2.63 -12.41 -7.02
C VAL A 108 -3.12 -13.27 -5.84
N THR A 109 -2.63 -14.50 -5.70
CA THR A 109 -3.04 -15.38 -4.59
C THR A 109 -2.44 -14.98 -3.25
N ILE A 110 -1.34 -14.22 -3.28
CA ILE A 110 -0.66 -13.70 -2.09
C ILE A 110 -0.87 -12.18 -1.96
N GLY A 111 -0.88 -11.45 -3.09
CA GLY A 111 -1.01 -10.00 -3.14
C GLY A 111 0.31 -9.27 -2.88
N HIS A 112 0.41 -8.00 -3.29
CA HIS A 112 1.64 -7.23 -3.17
C HIS A 112 2.08 -6.99 -1.71
N ILE A 113 1.15 -6.83 -0.75
CA ILE A 113 1.51 -6.47 0.63
C ILE A 113 2.41 -7.54 1.29
N PRO A 114 2.05 -8.84 1.31
CA PRO A 114 2.94 -9.86 1.87
C PRO A 114 4.22 -10.01 1.05
N TYR A 115 4.15 -9.87 -0.29
CA TYR A 115 5.36 -9.89 -1.11
C TYR A 115 6.33 -8.78 -0.78
N GLY A 116 5.86 -7.58 -0.38
CA GLY A 116 6.74 -6.50 0.06
C GLY A 116 7.63 -6.92 1.24
N VAL A 117 7.06 -7.62 2.23
CA VAL A 117 7.82 -8.17 3.38
C VAL A 117 8.76 -9.28 2.96
N LEU A 118 8.32 -10.17 2.07
CA LEU A 118 9.15 -11.27 1.58
C LEU A 118 10.37 -10.74 0.81
N VAL A 119 10.18 -9.72 -0.02
CA VAL A 119 11.27 -9.06 -0.75
C VAL A 119 12.23 -8.37 0.22
N LEU A 120 11.72 -7.62 1.21
CA LEU A 120 12.56 -7.01 2.25
C LEU A 120 13.43 -8.07 2.95
N SER A 121 12.80 -9.14 3.42
CA SER A 121 13.48 -10.22 4.15
C SER A 121 14.54 -10.88 3.28
N ARG A 122 14.21 -11.14 2.01
CA ARG A 122 15.12 -11.77 1.05
C ARG A 122 16.31 -10.88 0.71
N VAL A 123 16.10 -9.57 0.56
CA VAL A 123 17.19 -8.60 0.32
C VAL A 123 18.14 -8.56 1.51
N ILE A 124 17.63 -8.54 2.74
CA ILE A 124 18.44 -8.56 3.96
C ILE A 124 19.31 -9.82 4.01
N GLU A 125 18.71 -10.99 3.80
CA GLU A 125 19.42 -12.29 3.80
C GLU A 125 20.44 -12.40 2.67
N HIS A 126 20.04 -12.11 1.44
CA HIS A 126 20.87 -12.27 0.24
C HIS A 126 22.14 -11.40 0.32
N ASN A 127 22.00 -10.18 0.84
CA ASN A 127 23.11 -9.23 0.97
C ASN A 127 23.82 -9.32 2.33
N GLN A 128 23.43 -10.27 3.20
CA GLN A 128 24.01 -10.46 4.53
C GLN A 128 24.01 -9.18 5.37
N ILE A 129 22.93 -8.38 5.27
CA ILE A 129 22.81 -7.10 5.96
C ILE A 129 22.57 -7.38 7.45
N THR A 130 23.45 -6.86 8.29
CA THR A 130 23.29 -6.93 9.75
C THR A 130 22.42 -5.77 10.22
N ILE A 131 21.24 -6.09 10.73
CA ILE A 131 20.27 -5.13 11.25
C ILE A 131 19.52 -5.75 12.44
N SER A 132 19.03 -4.93 13.37
CA SER A 132 18.37 -5.44 14.56
C SER A 132 17.00 -6.06 14.25
N MET A 133 16.60 -7.03 15.07
CA MET A 133 15.29 -7.68 14.92
C MET A 133 14.15 -6.67 15.06
N GLU A 134 14.32 -5.68 15.92
CA GLU A 134 13.35 -4.60 16.13
C GLU A 134 13.16 -3.76 14.87
N ALA A 135 14.24 -3.42 14.16
CA ALA A 135 14.15 -2.65 12.92
C ALA A 135 13.51 -3.48 11.80
N ILE A 136 13.84 -4.77 11.68
CA ILE A 136 13.18 -5.69 10.73
C ILE A 136 11.68 -5.74 11.02
N HIS A 137 11.29 -5.95 12.28
CA HIS A 137 9.87 -5.99 12.65
C HIS A 137 9.16 -4.66 12.44
N LEU A 138 9.81 -3.54 12.75
CA LEU A 138 9.25 -2.21 12.50
C LEU A 138 8.95 -2.02 11.01
N MET A 139 9.94 -2.33 10.16
CA MET A 139 9.78 -2.17 8.72
C MET A 139 8.71 -3.09 8.14
N SER A 140 8.72 -4.37 8.54
CA SER A 140 7.72 -5.35 8.14
C SER A 140 6.32 -4.96 8.62
N HIS A 141 6.18 -4.43 9.83
CA HIS A 141 4.89 -3.96 10.35
C HIS A 141 4.34 -2.80 9.51
N CYS A 142 5.18 -1.82 9.17
CA CYS A 142 4.79 -0.68 8.33
C CYS A 142 4.34 -1.14 6.94
N ILE A 143 5.07 -2.07 6.33
CA ILE A 143 4.67 -2.68 5.05
C ILE A 143 3.37 -3.46 5.23
N LEU A 144 3.16 -4.21 6.29
CA LEU A 144 1.94 -5.01 6.39
C LEU A 144 0.69 -4.16 6.62
N CYS A 145 0.79 -2.99 7.25
CA CYS A 145 -0.38 -2.21 7.66
C CYS A 145 -0.75 -1.01 6.77
N HIS A 146 -0.03 -0.74 5.68
CA HIS A 146 -0.19 0.51 4.91
C HIS A 146 -1.54 0.69 4.21
N HIS A 147 -2.21 -0.39 3.78
CA HIS A 147 -3.57 -0.30 3.22
C HIS A 147 -4.70 -0.27 4.26
N GLY A 148 -4.35 -0.46 5.55
CA GLY A 148 -5.23 -0.63 6.71
C GLY A 148 -6.72 -0.75 6.43
N LEU A 149 -7.19 -1.98 6.20
CA LEU A 149 -8.48 -2.58 6.60
C LEU A 149 -8.52 -4.04 6.06
N PRO A 150 -8.69 -5.07 6.92
CA PRO A 150 -8.73 -6.47 6.50
C PRO A 150 -10.09 -6.98 6.00
N GLU A 151 -11.16 -6.19 6.04
CA GLU A 151 -12.49 -6.67 5.61
C GLU A 151 -12.57 -7.14 4.15
N TRP A 152 -11.61 -6.78 3.30
CA TRP A 152 -11.49 -7.27 1.92
C TRP A 152 -10.10 -7.84 1.58
N GLY A 153 -9.33 -8.27 2.59
CA GLY A 153 -8.30 -9.31 2.42
C GLY A 153 -6.88 -8.92 1.99
N GLY A 154 -6.50 -7.63 1.92
CA GLY A 154 -5.13 -7.24 1.53
C GLY A 154 -4.10 -7.26 2.66
N SER A 155 -4.44 -6.64 3.81
CA SER A 155 -3.51 -6.42 4.91
C SER A 155 -3.66 -7.48 6.01
N ALA A 156 -2.54 -8.09 6.42
CA ALA A 156 -2.50 -9.01 7.56
C ALA A 156 -2.68 -8.30 8.92
N ILE A 157 -2.61 -6.97 8.95
CA ILE A 157 -2.60 -6.16 10.16
C ILE A 157 -3.84 -5.25 10.19
N ARG A 158 -4.62 -5.38 11.28
CA ARG A 158 -5.89 -4.64 11.46
C ARG A 158 -5.70 -3.14 11.66
N LYS A 159 -4.62 -2.73 12.33
CA LYS A 159 -4.31 -1.32 12.58
C LYS A 159 -2.80 -1.11 12.78
N PRO A 160 -2.26 0.06 12.45
CA PRO A 160 -0.90 0.41 12.82
C PRO A 160 -0.68 0.37 14.34
N LEU A 161 0.54 0.00 14.76
CA LEU A 161 0.94 -0.16 16.18
C LEU A 161 2.16 0.70 16.54
N ASN A 162 2.51 1.65 15.68
CA ASN A 162 3.62 2.58 15.84
C ASN A 162 3.39 3.82 14.96
N LEU A 163 4.15 4.89 15.18
CA LEU A 163 3.96 6.16 14.47
C LEU A 163 4.24 6.01 12.98
N GLU A 164 5.28 5.27 12.61
CA GLU A 164 5.71 5.02 11.25
C GLU A 164 4.60 4.35 10.42
N GLY A 165 3.96 3.33 10.99
CA GLY A 165 2.83 2.63 10.40
C GLY A 165 1.61 3.52 10.20
N TYR A 166 1.33 4.45 11.13
CA TYR A 166 0.27 5.44 10.93
C TYR A 166 0.63 6.43 9.82
N ILE A 167 1.88 6.89 9.78
CA ILE A 167 2.33 7.85 8.79
C ILE A 167 2.24 7.25 7.39
N ILE A 168 2.82 6.06 7.17
CA ILE A 168 2.81 5.42 5.85
C ILE A 168 1.39 5.15 5.37
N HIS A 169 0.51 4.66 6.27
CA HIS A 169 -0.90 4.41 5.95
C HIS A 169 -1.64 5.70 5.56
N ILE A 170 -1.47 6.78 6.33
CA ILE A 170 -2.14 8.05 6.03
C ILE A 170 -1.66 8.61 4.69
N VAL A 171 -0.36 8.52 4.40
CA VAL A 171 0.21 9.02 3.15
C VAL A 171 -0.31 8.21 1.96
N ASP A 172 -0.20 6.89 2.00
CA ASP A 172 -0.68 5.99 0.94
C ASP A 172 -2.20 6.12 0.70
N TYR A 173 -2.98 6.19 1.78
CA TYR A 173 -4.42 6.41 1.70
C TYR A 173 -4.77 7.73 1.00
N LEU A 174 -4.06 8.82 1.29
CA LEU A 174 -4.33 10.10 0.65
C LEU A 174 -3.88 10.12 -0.80
N ASP A 175 -2.77 9.48 -1.12
CA ASP A 175 -2.22 9.40 -2.48
C ASP A 175 -3.19 8.66 -3.40
N SER A 176 -3.66 7.48 -2.98
CA SER A 176 -4.68 6.72 -3.74
C SER A 176 -5.99 7.49 -3.93
N ARG A 177 -6.41 8.31 -2.96
CA ARG A 177 -7.59 9.19 -3.13
C ARG A 177 -7.31 10.28 -4.15
N TYR A 178 -6.14 10.89 -4.11
CA TYR A 178 -5.76 11.91 -5.08
C TYR A 178 -5.69 11.35 -6.51
N GLU A 179 -5.08 10.19 -6.71
CA GLU A 179 -5.04 9.52 -8.03
C GLU A 179 -6.44 9.28 -8.60
N ASN A 180 -7.39 8.86 -7.76
CA ASN A 180 -8.78 8.65 -8.18
C ASN A 180 -9.48 9.96 -8.58
N THR A 181 -9.08 11.12 -8.06
CA THR A 181 -9.62 12.41 -8.52
C THR A 181 -9.13 12.77 -9.93
N GLU A 182 -7.86 12.50 -10.26
CA GLU A 182 -7.31 12.77 -11.59
C GLU A 182 -7.89 11.80 -12.64
N ALA A 183 -8.07 10.52 -12.29
CA ALA A 183 -8.65 9.51 -13.18
C ALA A 183 -10.13 9.76 -13.54
N ASP A 184 -10.87 10.48 -12.70
CA ASP A 184 -12.24 10.90 -13.00
C ASP A 184 -12.29 12.16 -13.88
N HIS A 185 -11.20 12.96 -13.94
CA HIS A 185 -11.09 14.10 -14.85
C HIS A 185 -10.73 13.71 -16.29
N GLU A 186 -10.17 12.51 -16.51
CA GLU A 186 -9.78 11.99 -17.84
C GLU A 186 -10.87 11.14 -18.53
N LYS A 187 -12.02 10.91 -17.88
CA LYS A 187 -13.18 10.16 -18.43
C LYS A 187 -14.25 11.10 -18.97
#